data_AF-A0A7C7UNL7-F1
#
_entry.id   AF-A0A7C7UNL7-F1
#
_cell.length_a   1.000
_cell.length_b   1.000
_cell.length_c   1.000
_cell.angle_alpha   90.00
_cell.angle_beta   90.00
_cell.angle_gamma   90.00
#
_symmetry.space_group_name_H-M   'P 1'
#
loop_
_entity.id
_entity.type
_entity.pdbx_description
1 polymer ?
#
loop_
_entity_poly.entity_id
_entity_poly.type
_entity_poly.pdbx_seq_one_letter_code
_entity_poly.pdbx_strand_id
1 'polypeptide(L)'
;MVRRKRHSSQGKPRTRKPSRPFPLAARQAIEQHIDTCQNPGLIYERYVHYQRKDDDWALGAPVKKKVIEATVKAQRRLGNYQDLWQGFQDRWRQTIGDALTFEAHPDFRFVSGLGRGGPLEVGFTFHRIYGFPIIPGSGLKGVARAYALVNLAEQLGASDLDGLDQLLATSDEREFWQAFDRQYSDAGEEARGLTRCFRKVFGTVGASGQAIFYDAAPLNVPELEPDVMTPHYPNYYQGPEPPADWQNPTPIPFLTVGSESCFCFAVGWRGVPNASAHEQAKNWLEGGLQELGAGAKTTAGYGYFKPRDAKPGISSRAV
;
A
#
# COMPACT_ATOMS: atom_id res chain seq x y z
N MET A 1 0.52 -18.42 -71.40
CA MET A 1 1.34 -17.60 -70.47
C MET A 1 0.93 -17.94 -69.04
N VAL A 2 1.71 -18.77 -68.36
CA VAL A 2 1.43 -19.23 -66.98
C VAL A 2 1.92 -18.18 -65.99
N ARG A 3 1.03 -17.52 -65.25
CA ARG A 3 1.39 -16.59 -64.17
C ARG A 3 1.84 -17.38 -62.93
N ARG A 4 3.15 -17.41 -62.67
CA ARG A 4 3.74 -17.91 -61.42
C ARG A 4 3.28 -17.03 -60.24
N LYS A 5 2.54 -17.61 -59.29
CA LYS A 5 2.33 -17.01 -57.96
C LYS A 5 3.67 -17.02 -57.22
N ARG A 6 4.20 -15.84 -56.87
CA ARG A 6 5.32 -15.71 -55.92
C ARG A 6 4.78 -16.04 -54.53
N HIS A 7 5.24 -17.13 -53.93
CA HIS A 7 5.10 -17.33 -52.49
C HIS A 7 6.07 -16.38 -51.79
N SER A 8 5.53 -15.32 -51.17
CA SER A 8 6.24 -14.57 -50.13
C SER A 8 6.26 -15.45 -48.88
N SER A 9 7.42 -16.03 -48.57
CA SER A 9 7.67 -16.61 -47.26
C SER A 9 7.68 -15.48 -46.23
N GLN A 10 6.54 -15.23 -45.58
CA GLN A 10 6.53 -14.48 -44.32
C GLN A 10 7.27 -15.34 -43.29
N GLY A 11 8.56 -15.05 -43.10
CA GLY A 11 9.34 -15.62 -42.00
C GLY A 11 8.67 -15.23 -40.69
N LYS A 12 8.41 -16.21 -39.82
CA LYS A 12 7.95 -15.96 -38.45
C LYS A 12 8.88 -14.90 -37.81
N PRO A 13 8.34 -13.88 -37.12
CA PRO A 13 9.19 -12.92 -36.42
C PRO A 13 10.10 -13.69 -35.46
N ARG A 14 11.42 -13.54 -35.65
CA ARG A 14 12.43 -14.12 -34.76
C ARG A 14 12.28 -13.45 -33.39
N THR A 15 11.60 -14.12 -32.46
CA THR A 15 11.61 -13.72 -31.06
C THR A 15 13.06 -13.76 -30.56
N ARG A 16 13.63 -12.58 -30.29
CA ARG A 16 14.98 -12.50 -29.70
C ARG A 16 14.92 -13.04 -28.27
N LYS A 17 16.00 -13.67 -27.81
CA LYS A 17 16.12 -14.15 -26.42
C LYS A 17 15.77 -13.00 -25.45
N PRO A 18 15.08 -13.29 -24.33
CA PRO A 18 14.78 -12.28 -23.33
C PRO A 18 16.07 -11.55 -22.91
N SER A 19 16.03 -10.23 -22.88
CA SER A 19 17.18 -9.40 -22.48
C SER A 19 16.70 -8.25 -21.60
N ARG A 20 17.59 -7.74 -20.75
CA ARG A 20 17.29 -6.57 -19.91
C ARG A 20 17.72 -5.30 -20.64
N PRO A 21 16.92 -4.21 -20.65
CA PRO A 21 17.26 -2.96 -21.32
C PRO A 21 18.28 -2.13 -20.51
N PHE A 22 19.41 -2.73 -20.14
CA PHE A 22 20.49 -2.08 -19.38
C PHE A 22 21.80 -2.02 -20.19
N PRO A 23 22.70 -1.06 -19.86
CA PRO A 23 24.07 -1.10 -20.34
C PRO A 23 24.73 -2.46 -20.07
N LEU A 24 25.68 -2.86 -20.93
CA LEU A 24 26.28 -4.20 -20.88
C LEU A 24 26.86 -4.57 -19.50
N ALA A 25 27.63 -3.65 -18.90
CA ALA A 25 28.22 -3.86 -17.58
C ALA A 25 27.16 -4.12 -16.49
N ALA A 26 26.07 -3.35 -16.50
CA ALA A 26 24.96 -3.54 -15.56
C ALA A 26 24.24 -4.87 -15.79
N ARG A 27 24.05 -5.28 -17.05
CA ARG A 27 23.47 -6.60 -17.35
C ARG A 27 24.33 -7.74 -16.80
N GLN A 28 25.64 -7.68 -17.02
CA GLN A 28 26.58 -8.69 -16.55
C GLN A 28 26.58 -8.78 -15.02
N ALA A 29 26.62 -7.63 -14.34
CA ALA A 29 26.54 -7.59 -12.88
C ALA A 29 25.23 -8.18 -12.35
N ILE A 30 24.09 -7.84 -12.97
CA ILE A 30 22.80 -8.43 -12.59
C ILE A 30 22.80 -9.94 -12.83
N GLU A 31 23.26 -10.41 -13.98
CA GLU A 31 23.31 -11.86 -14.28
C GLU A 31 24.19 -12.63 -13.30
N GLN A 32 25.29 -12.05 -12.85
CA GLN A 32 26.21 -12.66 -11.87
C GLN A 32 25.65 -12.66 -10.43
N HIS A 33 24.87 -11.63 -10.06
CA HIS A 33 24.51 -11.39 -8.65
C HIS A 33 23.00 -11.42 -8.35
N ILE A 34 22.12 -11.69 -9.33
CA ILE A 34 20.66 -11.69 -9.10
C ILE A 34 20.24 -12.70 -8.03
N ASP A 35 20.87 -13.88 -8.01
CA ASP A 35 20.61 -14.94 -7.03
C ASP A 35 21.16 -14.64 -5.63
N THR A 36 21.95 -13.58 -5.47
CA THR A 36 22.47 -13.09 -4.18
C THR A 36 21.98 -11.68 -3.85
N CYS A 37 21.14 -11.08 -4.70
CA CYS A 37 20.56 -9.76 -4.49
C CYS A 37 19.80 -9.69 -3.16
N GLN A 38 20.16 -8.70 -2.35
CA GLN A 38 19.62 -8.49 -1.01
C GLN A 38 18.32 -7.67 -1.01
N ASN A 39 18.04 -6.93 -2.07
CA ASN A 39 16.89 -6.02 -2.14
C ASN A 39 15.80 -6.61 -3.07
N PRO A 40 14.70 -7.15 -2.51
CA PRO A 40 13.59 -7.71 -3.29
C PRO A 40 12.94 -6.68 -4.21
N GLY A 41 12.79 -5.44 -3.73
CA GLY A 41 12.22 -4.34 -4.52
C GLY A 41 12.98 -4.08 -5.83
N LEU A 42 14.31 -4.19 -5.84
CA LEU A 42 15.09 -4.08 -7.08
C LEU A 42 14.79 -5.20 -8.07
N ILE A 43 14.56 -6.43 -7.59
CA ILE A 43 14.18 -7.56 -8.45
C ILE A 43 12.81 -7.30 -9.07
N TYR A 44 11.85 -6.86 -8.24
CA TYR A 44 10.47 -6.63 -8.64
C TYR A 44 10.32 -5.45 -9.61
N GLU A 45 10.99 -4.32 -9.32
CA GLU A 45 10.76 -3.06 -10.03
C GLU A 45 11.81 -2.77 -11.12
N ARG A 46 13.03 -3.32 -11.02
CA ARG A 46 14.16 -2.90 -11.86
C ARG A 46 14.79 -4.03 -12.65
N TYR A 47 14.97 -5.23 -12.10
CA TYR A 47 15.74 -6.30 -12.76
C TYR A 47 14.92 -7.26 -13.64
N VAL A 48 13.74 -6.80 -14.05
CA VAL A 48 12.80 -7.55 -14.88
C VAL A 48 13.37 -7.82 -16.29
N HIS A 49 13.11 -9.01 -16.80
CA HIS A 49 13.46 -9.38 -18.18
C HIS A 49 12.37 -8.96 -19.16
N TYR A 50 12.77 -8.51 -20.34
CA TYR A 50 11.85 -8.16 -21.40
C TYR A 50 12.13 -9.00 -22.65
N GLN A 51 11.10 -9.25 -23.45
CA GLN A 51 11.21 -9.86 -24.77
C GLN A 51 10.98 -8.77 -25.81
N ARG A 52 11.77 -8.78 -26.89
CA ARG A 52 11.54 -7.86 -28.01
C ARG A 52 10.50 -8.49 -28.95
N LYS A 53 9.36 -7.83 -29.13
CA LYS A 53 8.27 -8.25 -30.03
C LYS A 53 7.93 -7.09 -30.95
N ASP A 54 8.06 -7.29 -32.26
CA ASP A 54 7.66 -6.32 -33.29
C ASP A 54 8.14 -4.88 -33.03
N ASP A 55 9.43 -4.76 -32.72
CA ASP A 55 10.15 -3.51 -32.36
C ASP A 55 9.77 -2.83 -31.03
N ASP A 56 8.88 -3.46 -30.25
CA ASP A 56 8.54 -3.05 -28.89
C ASP A 56 9.03 -4.04 -27.82
N TRP A 57 9.06 -3.60 -26.56
CA TRP A 57 9.41 -4.41 -25.40
C TRP A 57 8.14 -4.96 -24.73
N ALA A 58 7.99 -6.28 -24.73
CA ALA A 58 6.86 -6.96 -24.11
C ALA A 58 7.30 -7.81 -22.90
N LEU A 59 6.46 -7.82 -21.86
CA LEU A 59 6.55 -8.82 -20.79
C LEU A 59 5.65 -10.01 -21.10
N GLY A 60 6.24 -11.21 -21.19
CA GLY A 60 5.45 -12.44 -21.24
C GLY A 60 4.93 -12.84 -19.86
N ALA A 61 3.74 -13.45 -19.78
CA ALA A 61 3.19 -13.98 -18.53
C ALA A 61 4.13 -14.94 -17.76
N PRO A 62 4.91 -15.85 -18.42
CA PRO A 62 5.91 -16.67 -17.72
C PRO A 62 7.03 -15.88 -17.05
N VAL A 63 7.29 -14.65 -17.52
CA VAL A 63 8.30 -13.77 -16.93
C VAL A 63 7.78 -13.11 -15.67
N LYS A 64 6.51 -12.65 -15.65
CA LYS A 64 5.87 -12.06 -14.46
C LYS A 64 5.95 -13.02 -13.27
N LYS A 65 5.55 -14.28 -13.48
CA LYS A 65 5.59 -15.34 -12.45
C LYS A 65 7.00 -15.56 -11.91
N LYS A 66 8.01 -15.66 -12.79
CA LYS A 66 9.42 -15.84 -12.39
C LYS A 66 9.97 -14.68 -11.58
N VAL A 67 9.60 -13.44 -11.93
CA VAL A 67 10.03 -12.25 -11.16
C VAL A 67 9.42 -12.26 -9.77
N ILE A 68 8.13 -12.61 -9.65
CA ILE A 68 7.46 -12.74 -8.35
C ILE A 68 8.15 -13.82 -7.51
N GLU A 69 8.38 -15.01 -8.06
CA GLU A 69 9.10 -16.11 -7.38
C GLU A 69 10.50 -15.71 -6.93
N ALA A 70 11.26 -15.01 -7.78
CA ALA A 70 12.59 -14.51 -7.45
C ALA A 70 12.55 -13.45 -6.34
N THR A 71 11.53 -12.59 -6.34
CA THR A 71 11.29 -11.57 -5.32
C THR A 71 11.01 -12.22 -3.96
N VAL A 72 10.10 -13.20 -3.92
CA VAL A 72 9.81 -13.98 -2.69
C VAL A 72 11.06 -14.68 -2.18
N LYS A 73 11.86 -15.29 -3.06
CA LYS A 73 13.15 -15.92 -2.69
C LYS A 73 14.14 -14.91 -2.12
N ALA A 74 14.18 -13.68 -2.64
CA ALA A 74 15.03 -12.60 -2.08
C ALA A 74 14.53 -12.11 -0.73
N GLN A 75 13.23 -11.94 -0.55
CA GLN A 75 12.62 -11.56 0.72
C GLN A 75 12.95 -12.55 1.83
N ARG A 76 12.85 -13.86 1.56
CA ARG A 76 13.19 -14.90 2.55
C ARG A 76 14.66 -14.82 3.01
N ARG A 77 15.55 -14.35 2.14
CA ARG A 77 16.98 -14.16 2.45
C ARG A 77 17.24 -12.90 3.27
N LEU A 78 16.32 -11.92 3.30
CA LEU A 78 16.48 -10.74 4.16
C LEU A 78 16.60 -11.11 5.63
N GLY A 79 15.98 -12.22 6.06
CA GLY A 79 16.12 -12.75 7.43
C GLY A 79 17.56 -13.13 7.81
N ASN A 80 18.45 -13.31 6.84
CA ASN A 80 19.86 -13.62 7.10
C ASN A 80 20.70 -12.37 7.42
N TYR A 81 20.18 -11.15 7.17
CA TYR A 81 20.92 -9.90 7.37
C TYR A 81 20.49 -9.20 8.65
N GLN A 82 20.83 -9.81 9.79
CA GLN A 82 20.44 -9.33 11.12
C GLN A 82 20.89 -7.89 11.39
N ASP A 83 22.12 -7.52 11.00
CA ASP A 83 22.64 -6.16 11.18
C ASP A 83 21.84 -5.11 10.41
N LEU A 84 21.40 -5.44 9.19
CA LEU A 84 20.56 -4.56 8.38
C LEU A 84 19.20 -4.34 9.04
N TRP A 85 18.62 -5.43 9.55
CA TRP A 85 17.35 -5.43 10.24
C TRP A 85 17.41 -4.61 11.54
N GLN A 86 18.42 -4.86 12.37
CA GLN A 86 18.65 -4.13 13.60
C GLN A 86 18.85 -2.64 13.33
N GLY A 87 19.71 -2.29 12.36
CA GLY A 87 19.93 -0.91 11.98
C GLY A 87 18.67 -0.21 11.46
N PHE A 88 17.78 -0.92 10.75
CA PHE A 88 16.48 -0.37 10.36
C PHE A 88 15.61 -0.07 11.58
N GLN A 89 15.45 -1.04 12.48
CA GLN A 89 14.62 -0.88 13.68
C GLN A 89 15.11 0.28 14.56
N ASP A 90 16.42 0.40 14.76
CA ASP A 90 17.01 1.47 15.57
C ASP A 90 16.77 2.84 14.94
N ARG A 91 16.96 2.99 13.63
CA ARG A 91 16.66 4.24 12.91
C ARG A 91 15.18 4.60 12.96
N TRP A 92 14.31 3.61 12.81
CA TRP A 92 12.86 3.85 12.86
C TRP A 92 12.42 4.29 14.26
N ARG A 93 12.88 3.61 15.33
CA ARG A 93 12.63 4.01 16.72
C ARG A 93 13.09 5.43 17.02
N GLN A 94 14.30 5.79 16.58
CA GLN A 94 14.81 7.17 16.71
C GLN A 94 13.97 8.19 15.94
N THR A 95 13.41 7.81 14.79
CA THR A 95 12.59 8.69 13.96
C THR A 95 11.24 8.99 14.60
N ILE A 96 10.61 7.99 15.23
CA ILE A 96 9.28 8.17 15.81
C ILE A 96 9.30 8.86 17.17
N GLY A 97 10.41 8.78 17.93
CA GLY A 97 10.54 9.40 19.25
C GLY A 97 9.43 8.96 20.21
N ASP A 98 8.78 9.92 20.87
CA ASP A 98 7.70 9.68 21.85
C ASP A 98 6.32 9.50 21.18
N ALA A 99 6.29 8.99 19.95
CA ALA A 99 5.04 8.68 19.26
C ALA A 99 4.24 7.60 20.02
N LEU A 100 2.92 7.71 19.96
CA LEU A 100 2.05 6.64 20.42
C LEU A 100 2.09 5.49 19.40
N THR A 101 2.34 4.28 19.90
CA THR A 101 2.50 3.10 19.06
C THR A 101 1.49 2.01 19.39
N PHE A 102 1.17 1.20 18.39
CA PHE A 102 0.50 -0.09 18.57
C PHE A 102 1.00 -1.11 17.55
N GLU A 103 0.85 -2.38 17.85
CA GLU A 103 1.28 -3.49 17.00
C GLU A 103 0.08 -4.24 16.44
N ALA A 104 0.10 -4.51 15.15
CA ALA A 104 -0.96 -5.27 14.48
C ALA A 104 -0.39 -6.11 13.33
N HIS A 105 -1.13 -7.13 12.92
CA HIS A 105 -0.80 -7.96 11.76
C HIS A 105 -2.02 -8.04 10.82
N PRO A 106 -1.83 -8.27 9.52
CA PRO A 106 -2.94 -8.49 8.61
C PRO A 106 -3.79 -9.69 9.08
N ASP A 107 -5.11 -9.53 9.07
CA ASP A 107 -6.05 -10.63 9.35
C ASP A 107 -6.00 -11.70 8.25
N PHE A 108 -5.89 -11.23 7.00
CA PHE A 108 -5.64 -12.06 5.83
C PHE A 108 -4.40 -11.54 5.10
N ARG A 109 -4.43 -11.45 3.76
CA ARG A 109 -3.36 -10.88 2.96
C ARG A 109 -3.51 -9.37 2.87
N PHE A 110 -2.39 -8.67 2.81
CA PHE A 110 -2.36 -7.23 2.60
C PHE A 110 -1.68 -6.87 1.27
N VAL A 111 -2.21 -5.87 0.57
CA VAL A 111 -1.66 -5.40 -0.70
C VAL A 111 -1.38 -3.91 -0.65
N SER A 112 -0.09 -3.56 -0.57
CA SER A 112 0.37 -2.17 -0.62
C SER A 112 0.67 -1.76 -2.05
N GLY A 113 0.05 -0.67 -2.54
CA GLY A 113 0.50 -0.01 -3.76
C GLY A 113 0.14 -0.71 -5.08
N LEU A 114 -0.95 -1.48 -5.13
CA LEU A 114 -1.41 -2.20 -6.33
C LEU A 114 -1.51 -1.29 -7.58
N GLY A 115 -1.95 -0.04 -7.41
CA GLY A 115 -2.09 0.95 -8.48
C GLY A 115 -0.79 1.67 -8.89
N ARG A 116 0.35 1.36 -8.27
CA ARG A 116 1.63 1.93 -8.72
C ARG A 116 2.01 1.37 -10.08
N GLY A 117 2.32 2.26 -11.01
CA GLY A 117 2.90 1.87 -12.30
C GLY A 117 4.23 1.13 -12.10
N GLY A 118 4.36 -0.02 -12.76
CA GLY A 118 5.58 -0.82 -12.68
C GLY A 118 5.67 -1.82 -13.84
N PRO A 119 6.84 -2.45 -14.04
CA PRO A 119 7.06 -3.39 -15.16
C PRO A 119 6.07 -4.56 -15.21
N LEU A 120 5.50 -4.95 -14.07
CA LEU A 120 4.58 -6.08 -13.97
C LEU A 120 3.11 -5.69 -14.16
N GLU A 121 2.82 -4.41 -14.48
CA GLU A 121 1.49 -3.77 -14.53
C GLU A 121 0.78 -3.69 -13.16
N VAL A 122 1.15 -4.56 -12.22
CA VAL A 122 0.67 -4.54 -10.84
C VAL A 122 1.78 -4.04 -9.92
N GLY A 123 1.54 -2.90 -9.28
CA GLY A 123 2.47 -2.27 -8.37
C GLY A 123 2.56 -2.96 -7.01
N PHE A 124 3.64 -2.68 -6.29
CA PHE A 124 3.80 -3.04 -4.89
C PHE A 124 4.68 -2.00 -4.19
N THR A 125 4.45 -1.71 -2.92
CA THR A 125 5.27 -0.72 -2.19
C THR A 125 6.40 -1.39 -1.41
N PHE A 126 7.63 -1.21 -1.87
CA PHE A 126 8.84 -1.60 -1.15
C PHE A 126 9.52 -0.39 -0.51
N HIS A 127 10.14 -0.61 0.66
CA HIS A 127 11.06 0.35 1.22
C HIS A 127 12.28 0.48 0.29
N ARG A 128 12.58 1.69 -0.19
CA ARG A 128 13.59 1.93 -1.23
C ARG A 128 14.98 1.38 -0.90
N ILE A 129 15.43 1.55 0.35
CA ILE A 129 16.76 1.12 0.81
C ILE A 129 16.79 -0.39 1.15
N TYR A 130 15.92 -0.84 2.04
CA TYR A 130 15.95 -2.23 2.55
C TYR A 130 15.23 -3.25 1.67
N GLY A 131 14.32 -2.79 0.80
CA GLY A 131 13.62 -3.63 -0.16
C GLY A 131 12.50 -4.50 0.41
N PHE A 132 12.17 -4.42 1.70
CA PHE A 132 11.01 -5.10 2.29
C PHE A 132 9.69 -4.32 2.05
N PRO A 133 8.52 -4.97 2.17
CA PRO A 133 7.21 -4.32 2.07
C PRO A 133 7.00 -3.24 3.15
N ILE A 134 6.43 -2.10 2.77
CA ILE A 134 6.09 -1.02 3.70
C ILE A 134 4.66 -0.52 3.50
N ILE A 135 4.04 -0.04 4.59
CA ILE A 135 2.76 0.66 4.56
C ILE A 135 3.02 2.16 4.73
N PRO A 136 2.82 2.97 3.68
CA PRO A 136 3.10 4.41 3.75
C PRO A 136 2.19 5.14 4.75
N GLY A 137 2.77 6.05 5.53
CA GLY A 137 2.08 6.91 6.49
C GLY A 137 1.01 7.78 5.84
N SER A 138 1.16 8.13 4.56
CA SER A 138 0.11 8.83 3.81
C SER A 138 -1.15 7.97 3.62
N GLY A 139 -0.98 6.66 3.38
CA GLY A 139 -2.09 5.72 3.29
C GLY A 139 -2.76 5.52 4.66
N LEU A 140 -1.95 5.42 5.71
CA LEU A 140 -2.41 5.31 7.09
C LEU A 140 -3.19 6.55 7.54
N LYS A 141 -2.69 7.76 7.24
CA LYS A 141 -3.43 9.02 7.45
C LYS A 141 -4.77 8.99 6.72
N GLY A 142 -4.81 8.49 5.48
CA GLY A 142 -6.03 8.36 4.70
C GLY A 142 -7.06 7.44 5.37
N VAL A 143 -6.64 6.26 5.81
CA VAL A 143 -7.50 5.29 6.52
C VAL A 143 -8.02 5.88 7.83
N ALA A 144 -7.13 6.46 8.66
CA ALA A 144 -7.51 7.10 9.91
C ALA A 144 -8.52 8.24 9.69
N ARG A 145 -8.33 9.05 8.65
CA ARG A 145 -9.23 10.16 8.31
C ARG A 145 -10.58 9.67 7.83
N ALA A 146 -10.62 8.65 6.98
CA ALA A 146 -11.86 8.05 6.50
C ALA A 146 -12.68 7.47 7.66
N TYR A 147 -12.03 6.73 8.55
CA TYR A 147 -12.69 6.18 9.75
C TYR A 147 -13.18 7.29 10.68
N ALA A 148 -12.35 8.31 10.92
CA ALA A 148 -12.74 9.47 11.73
C ALA A 148 -13.94 10.23 11.14
N LEU A 149 -14.02 10.35 9.80
CA LEU A 149 -15.13 11.00 9.11
C LEU A 149 -16.43 10.20 9.28
N VAL A 150 -16.38 8.87 9.10
CA VAL A 150 -17.54 7.98 9.30
C VAL A 150 -18.02 8.05 10.75
N ASN A 151 -17.09 7.91 11.71
CA ASN A 151 -17.42 7.98 13.13
C ASN A 151 -18.02 9.34 13.52
N LEU A 152 -17.49 10.45 12.99
CA LEU A 152 -18.06 11.77 13.22
C LEU A 152 -19.43 11.94 12.56
N ALA A 153 -19.61 11.40 11.36
CA ALA A 153 -20.90 11.46 10.66
C ALA A 153 -21.99 10.71 11.43
N GLU A 154 -21.68 9.53 11.99
CA GLU A 154 -22.60 8.79 12.86
C GLU A 154 -23.01 9.59 14.10
N GLN A 155 -22.04 10.24 14.77
CA GLN A 155 -22.28 11.09 15.94
C GLN A 155 -23.13 12.33 15.62
N LEU A 156 -23.05 12.83 14.39
CA LEU A 156 -23.81 13.99 13.92
C LEU A 156 -25.13 13.62 13.23
N GLY A 157 -25.40 12.32 13.00
CA GLY A 157 -26.50 11.87 12.15
C GLY A 157 -26.39 12.35 10.69
N ALA A 158 -25.17 12.61 10.22
CA ALA A 158 -24.90 13.12 8.88
C ALA A 158 -24.93 12.00 7.83
N SER A 159 -25.79 12.13 6.81
CA SER A 159 -25.83 11.22 5.66
C SER A 159 -24.97 11.68 4.48
N ASP A 160 -24.71 12.98 4.38
CA ASP A 160 -23.85 13.58 3.35
C ASP A 160 -22.40 13.69 3.84
N LEU A 161 -21.62 12.64 3.57
CA LEU A 161 -20.20 12.58 3.95
C LEU A 161 -19.35 13.59 3.17
N ASP A 162 -19.66 13.83 1.90
CA ASP A 162 -18.90 14.76 1.06
C ASP A 162 -19.11 16.19 1.53
N GLY A 163 -20.35 16.56 1.86
CA GLY A 163 -20.69 17.86 2.45
C GLY A 163 -20.03 18.06 3.82
N LEU A 164 -20.06 17.05 4.68
CA LEU A 164 -19.36 17.10 5.98
C LEU A 164 -17.84 17.27 5.78
N ASP A 165 -17.25 16.56 4.82
CA ASP A 165 -15.81 16.64 4.57
C ASP A 165 -15.38 18.02 4.08
N GLN A 166 -16.15 18.62 3.17
CA GLN A 166 -15.96 19.99 2.71
C GLN A 166 -16.08 20.99 3.84
N LEU A 167 -17.09 20.83 4.71
CA LEU A 167 -17.27 21.68 5.88
C LEU A 167 -16.04 21.60 6.80
N LEU A 168 -15.56 20.40 7.14
CA LEU A 168 -14.38 20.19 7.99
C LEU A 168 -13.09 20.79 7.41
N ALA A 169 -12.99 20.87 6.08
CA ALA A 169 -11.85 21.43 5.36
C ALA A 169 -11.83 22.97 5.32
N THR A 170 -12.94 23.64 5.71
CA THR A 170 -13.05 25.11 5.77
C THR A 170 -11.88 25.71 6.55
N SER A 171 -11.25 26.75 6.01
CA SER A 171 -10.05 27.34 6.61
C SER A 171 -10.37 28.35 7.71
N ASP A 172 -11.37 29.20 7.49
CA ASP A 172 -11.77 30.19 8.49
C ASP A 172 -12.54 29.52 9.64
N GLU A 173 -12.10 29.77 10.86
CA GLU A 173 -12.67 29.11 12.04
C GLU A 173 -14.06 29.64 12.39
N ARG A 174 -14.34 30.92 12.14
CA ARG A 174 -15.66 31.52 12.44
C ARG A 174 -16.69 31.06 11.42
N GLU A 175 -16.35 31.09 10.14
CA GLU A 175 -17.19 30.59 9.05
C GLU A 175 -17.53 29.12 9.28
N PHE A 176 -16.53 28.31 9.64
CA PHE A 176 -16.74 26.91 9.99
C PHE A 176 -17.77 26.73 11.10
N TRP A 177 -17.59 27.38 12.26
CA TRP A 177 -18.50 27.17 13.40
C TRP A 177 -19.90 27.69 13.11
N GLN A 178 -20.03 28.80 12.37
CA GLN A 178 -21.34 29.30 11.94
C GLN A 178 -22.07 28.32 11.03
N ALA A 179 -21.37 27.69 10.07
CA ALA A 179 -21.95 26.69 9.19
C ALA A 179 -22.27 25.38 9.94
N PHE A 180 -21.35 24.93 10.79
CA PHE A 180 -21.51 23.74 11.62
C PHE A 180 -22.70 23.87 12.57
N ASP A 181 -22.83 25.00 13.29
CA ASP A 181 -23.94 25.24 14.22
C ASP A 181 -25.28 25.37 13.50
N ARG A 182 -25.29 25.84 12.25
CA ARG A 182 -26.50 25.91 11.43
C ARG A 182 -26.96 24.53 10.97
N GLN A 183 -26.02 23.68 10.57
CA GLN A 183 -26.31 22.36 9.99
C GLN A 183 -26.53 21.29 11.06
N TYR A 184 -25.81 21.38 12.17
CA TYR A 184 -25.80 20.43 13.27
C TYR A 184 -26.14 21.15 14.59
N SER A 185 -27.28 21.83 14.63
CA SER A 185 -27.72 22.63 15.80
C SER A 185 -27.83 21.80 17.08
N ASP A 186 -28.19 20.53 16.94
CA ASP A 186 -28.43 19.61 18.05
C ASP A 186 -27.15 18.85 18.47
N ALA A 187 -25.99 19.18 17.86
CA ALA A 187 -24.72 18.53 18.18
C ALA A 187 -24.29 18.83 19.62
N GLY A 188 -24.23 17.77 20.44
CA GLY A 188 -23.76 17.81 21.81
C GLY A 188 -22.27 18.15 21.95
N GLU A 189 -21.81 18.28 23.21
CA GLU A 189 -20.43 18.64 23.52
C GLU A 189 -19.42 17.61 22.99
N GLU A 190 -19.76 16.33 23.06
CA GLU A 190 -18.93 15.23 22.55
C GLU A 190 -18.69 15.35 21.04
N ALA A 191 -19.76 15.50 20.24
CA ALA A 191 -19.66 15.66 18.79
C ALA A 191 -18.87 16.92 18.41
N ARG A 192 -19.09 18.04 19.12
CA ARG A 192 -18.28 19.27 18.96
C ARG A 192 -16.81 19.05 19.32
N GLY A 193 -16.54 18.25 20.35
CA GLY A 193 -15.20 17.83 20.76
C GLY A 193 -14.50 17.00 19.68
N LEU A 194 -15.17 15.99 19.13
CA LEU A 194 -14.68 15.16 18.03
C LEU A 194 -14.41 15.99 16.78
N THR A 195 -15.30 16.93 16.43
CA THR A 195 -15.10 17.87 15.33
C THR A 195 -13.83 18.72 15.51
N ARG A 196 -13.60 19.27 16.70
CA ARG A 196 -12.35 20.00 17.02
C ARG A 196 -11.14 19.09 16.89
N CYS A 197 -11.24 17.88 17.42
CA CYS A 197 -10.17 16.89 17.36
C CYS A 197 -9.83 16.55 15.89
N PHE A 198 -10.83 16.29 15.05
CA PHE A 198 -10.67 15.96 13.64
C PHE A 198 -9.86 17.03 12.92
N ARG A 199 -10.26 18.30 13.07
CA ARG A 199 -9.59 19.43 12.42
C ARG A 199 -8.17 19.63 12.95
N LYS A 200 -7.91 19.40 14.24
CA LYS A 200 -6.54 19.41 14.81
C LYS A 200 -5.66 18.29 14.27
N VAL A 201 -6.19 17.07 14.20
CA VAL A 201 -5.44 15.87 13.79
C VAL A 201 -5.07 15.95 12.31
N PHE A 202 -6.05 16.20 11.44
CA PHE A 202 -5.86 16.11 9.99
C PHE A 202 -5.46 17.44 9.34
N GLY A 203 -5.83 18.56 9.96
CA GLY A 203 -5.68 19.91 9.41
C GLY A 203 -6.87 20.35 8.57
N THR A 204 -6.72 21.53 7.97
CA THR A 204 -7.66 22.13 7.01
C THR A 204 -6.87 22.57 5.77
N VAL A 205 -7.54 23.21 4.80
CA VAL A 205 -6.83 23.80 3.65
C VAL A 205 -5.84 24.90 4.09
N GLY A 206 -6.19 25.67 5.13
CA GLY A 206 -5.38 26.78 5.63
C GLY A 206 -4.43 26.44 6.77
N ALA A 207 -4.50 25.23 7.34
CA ALA A 207 -3.69 24.85 8.50
C ALA A 207 -3.22 23.39 8.43
N SER A 208 -1.94 23.14 8.72
CA SER A 208 -1.41 21.77 8.86
C SER A 208 -2.05 21.07 10.05
N GLY A 209 -2.41 19.80 9.87
CA GLY A 209 -2.70 18.90 10.98
C GLY A 209 -1.51 18.76 11.92
N GLN A 210 -1.81 18.43 13.18
CA GLN A 210 -0.83 18.27 14.25
C GLN A 210 -0.36 16.82 14.41
N ALA A 211 -1.18 15.83 14.01
CA ALA A 211 -0.78 14.42 14.07
C ALA A 211 0.17 14.07 12.91
N ILE A 212 1.22 13.30 13.23
CA ILE A 212 2.20 12.77 12.29
C ILE A 212 1.95 11.27 12.16
N PHE A 213 1.48 10.82 10.99
CA PHE A 213 1.30 9.40 10.70
C PHE A 213 2.57 8.88 10.04
N TYR A 214 3.36 8.09 10.77
CA TYR A 214 4.59 7.50 10.25
C TYR A 214 4.29 6.29 9.35
N ASP A 215 5.24 5.92 8.50
CA ASP A 215 5.19 4.63 7.81
C ASP A 215 5.20 3.49 8.84
N ALA A 216 4.34 2.47 8.64
CA ALA A 216 4.34 1.31 9.52
C ALA A 216 5.62 0.49 9.29
N ALA A 217 6.36 0.25 10.37
CA ALA A 217 7.57 -0.56 10.31
C ALA A 217 7.24 -2.04 10.55
N PRO A 218 7.77 -2.96 9.73
CA PRO A 218 7.65 -4.37 10.03
C PRO A 218 8.45 -4.75 11.29
N LEU A 219 7.88 -5.62 12.13
CA LEU A 219 8.46 -6.12 13.39
C LEU A 219 9.24 -7.42 13.22
N ASN A 220 8.90 -8.17 12.19
CA ASN A 220 9.62 -9.32 11.66
C ASN A 220 9.83 -9.10 10.15
N VAL A 221 10.72 -9.87 9.53
CA VAL A 221 10.88 -9.84 8.08
C VAL A 221 9.53 -10.21 7.44
N PRO A 222 8.89 -9.32 6.67
CA PRO A 222 7.56 -9.60 6.12
C PRO A 222 7.57 -10.82 5.22
N GLU A 223 6.52 -11.62 5.30
CA GLU A 223 6.29 -12.71 4.37
C GLU A 223 5.63 -12.18 3.11
N LEU A 224 6.20 -12.53 1.97
CA LEU A 224 5.65 -12.21 0.67
C LEU A 224 5.02 -13.46 0.06
N GLU A 225 3.74 -13.34 -0.33
CA GLU A 225 2.98 -14.42 -0.92
C GLU A 225 2.52 -14.05 -2.34
N PRO A 226 2.73 -14.92 -3.34
CA PRO A 226 2.12 -14.75 -4.64
C PRO A 226 0.62 -15.05 -4.57
N ASP A 227 -0.18 -14.23 -5.24
CA ASP A 227 -1.61 -14.42 -5.40
C ASP A 227 -2.02 -14.18 -6.86
N VAL A 228 -3.26 -14.50 -7.21
CA VAL A 228 -3.78 -14.42 -8.58
C VAL A 228 -5.10 -13.67 -8.60
N MET A 229 -5.21 -12.71 -9.51
CA MET A 229 -6.49 -12.09 -9.84
C MET A 229 -6.92 -12.51 -11.23
N THR A 230 -8.22 -12.75 -11.40
CA THR A 230 -8.75 -13.29 -12.63
C THR A 230 -9.98 -12.47 -13.03
N PRO A 231 -9.82 -11.38 -13.81
CA PRO A 231 -10.97 -10.61 -14.28
C PRO A 231 -11.87 -11.50 -15.16
N HIS A 232 -13.16 -11.53 -14.83
CA HIS A 232 -14.14 -12.36 -15.53
C HIS A 232 -14.56 -11.77 -16.89
N TYR A 233 -14.49 -10.44 -17.06
CA TYR A 233 -14.90 -9.74 -18.29
C TYR A 233 -13.82 -8.76 -18.78
N PRO A 234 -12.60 -9.23 -19.13
CA PRO A 234 -11.50 -8.35 -19.52
C PRO A 234 -11.85 -7.40 -20.68
N ASN A 235 -12.62 -7.86 -21.66
CA ASN A 235 -12.99 -7.05 -22.84
C ASN A 235 -14.10 -6.03 -22.55
N TYR A 236 -14.85 -6.19 -21.46
CA TYR A 236 -15.81 -5.17 -21.00
C TYR A 236 -15.10 -4.01 -20.30
N TYR A 237 -14.09 -4.32 -19.48
CA TYR A 237 -13.33 -3.30 -18.77
C TYR A 237 -12.26 -2.62 -19.63
N GLN A 238 -11.81 -3.27 -20.71
CA GLN A 238 -10.73 -2.77 -21.58
C GLN A 238 -11.17 -2.46 -23.02
N GLY A 239 -12.44 -2.70 -23.35
CA GLY A 239 -12.97 -2.58 -24.71
C GLY A 239 -14.47 -2.29 -24.74
N PRO A 240 -15.09 -2.28 -25.93
CA PRO A 240 -16.51 -1.93 -26.10
C PRO A 240 -17.46 -3.11 -25.95
N GLU A 241 -16.96 -4.32 -25.66
CA GLU A 241 -17.79 -5.54 -25.64
C GLU A 241 -18.65 -5.64 -24.38
N PRO A 242 -19.91 -6.08 -24.48
CA PRO A 242 -20.74 -6.31 -23.29
C PRO A 242 -20.15 -7.41 -22.39
N PRO A 243 -20.45 -7.40 -21.08
CA PRO A 243 -19.99 -8.44 -20.17
C PRO A 243 -20.65 -9.76 -20.59
N ALA A 244 -19.82 -10.75 -20.93
CA ALA A 244 -20.30 -12.01 -21.47
C ALA A 244 -19.46 -13.19 -20.97
N ASP A 245 -20.12 -14.26 -20.57
CA ASP A 245 -19.52 -15.42 -19.88
C ASP A 245 -18.65 -16.32 -20.77
N TRP A 246 -18.51 -16.01 -22.06
CA TRP A 246 -17.63 -16.75 -22.99
C TRP A 246 -16.20 -16.20 -23.05
N GLN A 247 -15.88 -15.17 -22.26
CA GLN A 247 -14.52 -14.62 -22.20
C GLN A 247 -13.61 -15.53 -21.37
N ASN A 248 -12.42 -15.84 -21.89
CA ASN A 248 -11.46 -16.66 -21.16
C ASN A 248 -10.82 -15.84 -20.03
N PRO A 249 -10.94 -16.27 -18.76
CA PRO A 249 -10.27 -15.62 -17.65
C PRO A 249 -8.76 -15.61 -17.89
N THR A 250 -8.12 -14.44 -17.75
CA THR A 250 -6.65 -14.32 -17.82
C THR A 250 -6.09 -14.16 -16.41
N PRO A 251 -5.44 -15.19 -15.83
CA PRO A 251 -4.84 -15.09 -14.51
C PRO A 251 -3.70 -14.07 -14.50
N ILE A 252 -3.82 -13.05 -13.64
CA ILE A 252 -2.80 -12.02 -13.43
C ILE A 252 -2.19 -12.26 -12.04
N PRO A 253 -0.96 -12.79 -11.96
CA PRO A 253 -0.30 -12.97 -10.69
C PRO A 253 0.12 -11.63 -10.11
N PHE A 254 -0.02 -11.46 -8.79
CA PHE A 254 0.42 -10.28 -8.05
C PHE A 254 1.03 -10.67 -6.71
N LEU A 255 1.68 -9.71 -6.07
CA LEU A 255 2.38 -9.91 -4.81
C LEU A 255 1.54 -9.39 -3.63
N THR A 256 1.56 -10.12 -2.53
CA THR A 256 0.87 -9.78 -1.28
C THR A 256 1.79 -9.94 -0.08
N VAL A 257 1.44 -9.29 1.02
CA VAL A 257 2.02 -9.53 2.35
C VAL A 257 1.18 -10.58 3.05
N GLY A 258 1.82 -11.64 3.57
CA GLY A 258 1.17 -12.70 4.33
C GLY A 258 0.77 -12.28 5.75
N SER A 259 -0.21 -12.97 6.33
CA SER A 259 -0.83 -12.66 7.62
C SER A 259 0.13 -12.73 8.82
N GLU A 260 1.21 -13.50 8.70
CA GLU A 260 2.25 -13.63 9.74
C GLU A 260 3.18 -12.40 9.83
N SER A 261 3.01 -11.42 8.95
CA SER A 261 3.80 -10.18 8.96
C SER A 261 3.25 -9.22 10.01
N CYS A 262 4.00 -8.98 11.08
CA CYS A 262 3.64 -8.03 12.12
C CYS A 262 4.20 -6.64 11.81
N PHE A 263 3.43 -5.60 12.09
CA PHE A 263 3.80 -4.21 11.89
C PHE A 263 3.61 -3.39 13.17
N CYS A 264 4.49 -2.42 13.39
CA CYS A 264 4.34 -1.38 14.39
C CYS A 264 3.88 -0.09 13.70
N PHE A 265 2.78 0.44 14.18
CA PHE A 265 2.17 1.69 13.73
C PHE A 265 2.51 2.77 14.75
N ALA A 266 2.80 3.98 14.26
CA ALA A 266 3.18 5.09 15.12
C ALA A 266 2.46 6.37 14.69
N VAL A 267 1.88 7.06 15.67
CA VAL A 267 1.31 8.40 15.51
C VAL A 267 2.10 9.35 16.40
N GLY A 268 2.81 10.30 15.80
CA GLY A 268 3.49 11.38 16.52
C GLY A 268 2.62 12.63 16.63
N TRP A 269 3.12 13.63 17.36
CA TRP A 269 2.44 14.91 17.54
C TRP A 269 3.38 16.08 17.30
N ARG A 270 2.90 17.09 16.56
CA ARG A 270 3.64 18.33 16.27
C ARG A 270 3.09 19.48 17.09
N GLY A 271 3.99 20.25 17.71
CA GLY A 271 3.66 21.47 18.44
C GLY A 271 3.30 21.17 19.89
N VAL A 272 2.36 21.95 20.44
CA VAL A 272 1.96 21.81 21.85
C VAL A 272 1.27 20.45 22.06
N PRO A 273 1.72 19.65 23.05
CA PRO A 273 1.11 18.36 23.35
C PRO A 273 -0.40 18.48 23.58
N ASN A 274 -1.16 17.56 22.99
CA ASN A 274 -2.58 17.41 23.24
C ASN A 274 -2.88 15.92 23.40
N ALA A 275 -2.76 15.42 24.63
CA ALA A 275 -2.86 13.99 24.91
C ALA A 275 -4.16 13.37 24.39
N SER A 276 -5.29 14.07 24.58
CA SER A 276 -6.60 13.60 24.11
C SER A 276 -6.67 13.49 22.58
N ALA A 277 -6.26 14.52 21.84
CA ALA A 277 -6.31 14.47 20.38
C ALA A 277 -5.25 13.53 19.77
N HIS A 278 -4.10 13.38 20.45
CA HIS A 278 -3.05 12.45 20.07
C HIS A 278 -3.51 11.00 20.23
N GLU A 279 -4.10 10.65 21.37
CA GLU A 279 -4.70 9.33 21.60
C GLU A 279 -5.85 9.07 20.62
N GLN A 280 -6.70 10.07 20.38
CA GLN A 280 -7.79 9.92 19.41
C GLN A 280 -7.29 9.68 17.98
N ALA A 281 -6.18 10.31 17.58
CA ALA A 281 -5.56 10.04 16.28
C ALA A 281 -5.03 8.60 16.16
N LYS A 282 -4.44 8.06 17.24
CA LYS A 282 -4.06 6.64 17.33
C LYS A 282 -5.30 5.75 17.20
N ASN A 283 -6.36 6.02 17.97
CA ASN A 283 -7.58 5.22 17.99
C ASN A 283 -8.29 5.22 16.64
N TRP A 284 -8.35 6.36 15.94
CA TRP A 284 -8.91 6.41 14.58
C TRP A 284 -8.09 5.61 13.57
N LEU A 285 -6.76 5.59 13.70
CA LEU A 285 -5.92 4.75 12.85
C LEU A 285 -6.16 3.26 13.14
N GLU A 286 -6.18 2.89 14.42
CA GLU A 286 -6.40 1.53 14.88
C GLU A 286 -7.78 1.00 14.45
N GLY A 287 -8.85 1.76 14.69
CA GLY A 287 -10.21 1.43 14.24
C GLY A 287 -10.33 1.37 12.72
N GLY A 288 -9.74 2.33 12.00
CA GLY A 288 -9.76 2.32 10.53
C GLY A 288 -9.06 1.09 9.93
N LEU A 289 -7.96 0.63 10.52
CA LEU A 289 -7.28 -0.59 10.09
C LEU A 289 -8.09 -1.87 10.37
N GLN A 290 -8.89 -1.89 11.43
CA GLN A 290 -9.72 -3.03 11.82
C GLN A 290 -11.05 -3.07 11.04
N GLU A 291 -11.63 -1.93 10.70
CA GLU A 291 -13.00 -1.85 10.16
C GLU A 291 -13.08 -1.45 8.68
N LEU A 292 -12.14 -0.65 8.18
CA LEU A 292 -12.10 -0.24 6.76
C LEU A 292 -11.03 -1.02 5.97
N GLY A 293 -9.95 -1.39 6.64
CA GLY A 293 -8.77 -1.97 6.03
C GLY A 293 -7.90 -0.94 5.29
N ALA A 294 -6.65 -1.31 5.01
CA ALA A 294 -5.69 -0.51 4.28
C ALA A 294 -5.25 -1.17 2.96
N GLY A 295 -4.79 -0.35 2.02
CA GLY A 295 -4.24 -0.83 0.76
C GLY A 295 -5.31 -1.11 -0.28
N ALA A 296 -5.07 -2.10 -1.14
CA ALA A 296 -5.98 -2.43 -2.24
C ALA A 296 -6.83 -3.67 -1.93
N LYS A 297 -7.99 -3.76 -2.59
CA LYS A 297 -8.91 -4.90 -2.53
C LYS A 297 -9.52 -5.17 -1.15
N THR A 298 -9.79 -4.12 -0.37
CA THR A 298 -10.48 -4.22 0.93
C THR A 298 -11.85 -4.89 0.81
N THR A 299 -12.61 -4.62 -0.25
CA THR A 299 -13.90 -5.28 -0.52
C THR A 299 -13.81 -6.79 -0.74
N ALA A 300 -12.61 -7.32 -1.06
CA ALA A 300 -12.35 -8.75 -1.18
C ALA A 300 -11.67 -9.35 0.07
N GLY A 301 -11.66 -8.60 1.19
CA GLY A 301 -11.11 -9.05 2.48
C GLY A 301 -9.61 -8.77 2.68
N TYR A 302 -8.95 -8.07 1.77
CA TYR A 302 -7.52 -7.76 1.92
C TYR A 302 -7.31 -6.54 2.82
N GLY A 303 -6.23 -6.57 3.60
CA GLY A 303 -5.71 -5.39 4.28
C GLY A 303 -6.44 -4.94 5.54
N TYR A 304 -7.35 -5.75 6.07
CA TYR A 304 -7.78 -5.66 7.46
C TYR A 304 -6.67 -6.10 8.40
N PHE A 305 -6.55 -5.44 9.56
CA PHE A 305 -5.55 -5.77 10.56
C PHE A 305 -6.20 -6.17 11.88
N LYS A 306 -5.53 -7.08 12.60
CA LYS A 306 -5.88 -7.45 13.97
C LYS A 306 -4.77 -7.01 14.93
N PRO A 307 -5.13 -6.55 16.14
CA PRO A 307 -4.16 -6.32 17.19
C PRO A 307 -3.28 -7.55 17.38
N ARG A 308 -1.98 -7.34 17.56
CA ARG A 308 -1.09 -8.43 17.89
C ARG A 308 -1.39 -8.88 19.32
N ASP A 309 -1.91 -10.09 19.48
CA ASP A 309 -2.06 -10.68 20.81
C ASP A 309 -0.71 -10.64 21.52
N ALA A 310 -0.68 -10.04 22.71
CA ALA A 310 0.50 -10.10 23.57
C ALA A 310 0.77 -11.57 23.85
N LYS A 311 1.84 -12.14 23.27
CA LYS A 311 2.29 -13.47 23.66
C LYS A 311 2.46 -13.46 25.19
N PRO A 312 1.79 -14.33 25.96
CA PRO A 312 2.05 -14.44 27.39
C PRO A 312 3.50 -14.89 27.54
N GLY A 313 4.39 -14.00 27.99
CA GLY A 313 5.78 -14.35 28.29
C GLY A 313 6.88 -13.35 27.91
N ILE A 314 6.57 -12.24 27.25
CA ILE A 314 7.56 -11.16 27.08
C ILE A 314 7.02 -9.92 27.79
N SER A 315 7.54 -9.70 29.00
CA SER A 315 7.35 -8.48 29.78
C SER A 315 7.47 -7.28 28.86
N SER A 316 6.41 -6.46 28.86
CA SER A 316 6.47 -5.07 28.46
C SER A 316 7.61 -4.41 29.24
N ARG A 317 8.76 -4.24 28.59
CA ARG A 317 9.62 -3.14 28.98
C ARG A 317 9.01 -1.88 28.39
N ALA A 318 8.23 -1.23 29.26
CA ALA A 318 8.05 0.20 29.22
C ALA A 318 9.41 0.90 29.22
N VAL A 319 9.40 2.10 28.62
CA VAL A 319 10.47 3.07 28.39
C VAL A 319 11.22 2.86 27.07
#